data_AF-R9IUE6-F1
#
_entry.id   AF-R9IUE6-F1
#
_cell.length_a   1.000
_cell.length_b   1.000
_cell.length_c   1.000
_cell.angle_alpha   90.00
_cell.angle_beta   90.00
_cell.angle_gamma   90.00
#
_symmetry.space_group_name_H-M   'P 1'
#
loop_
_entity.id
_entity.type
_entity.pdbx_description
1 polymer ?
#
loop_
_entity_poly.entity_id
_entity_poly.type
_entity_poly.pdbx_seq_one_letter_code
_entity_poly.pdbx_strand_id
1 'polypeptide(L)'
;MQENWGIVGDAHGGNWHRQVSMLSFEKIEDFRQQGAEVEFGAFGENLVVEGFDLSQIPVGTCFQIGNAVLKLTQIGKECHSHCEIYQVMGDCIMPREGVFTEVLTGGSIKPGDEIHMLPLAKDRPFTAAVITLSDKGASGEREEPDLPSGM
;
A
#
# COMPACT_ATOMS: atom_id res chain seq x y z
N MET A 1 -10.05 2.33 -16.51
CA MET A 1 -8.67 1.80 -16.59
C MET A 1 -8.52 0.91 -17.80
N GLN A 2 -7.37 0.95 -18.44
CA GLN A 2 -7.01 0.13 -19.58
C GLN A 2 -5.93 -0.88 -19.16
N GLU A 3 -6.10 -2.12 -19.57
CA GLU A 3 -5.16 -3.22 -19.30
C GLU A 3 -3.77 -2.91 -19.86
N ASN A 4 -2.73 -3.25 -19.09
CA ASN A 4 -1.31 -3.01 -19.43
C ASN A 4 -0.99 -1.54 -19.78
N TRP A 5 -1.79 -0.60 -19.27
CA TRP A 5 -1.65 0.82 -19.54
C TRP A 5 -1.84 1.71 -18.31
N GLY A 6 -2.90 1.49 -17.52
CA GLY A 6 -3.23 2.37 -16.39
C GLY A 6 -4.56 3.11 -16.57
N ILE A 7 -4.62 4.34 -16.06
CA ILE A 7 -5.79 5.22 -16.24
C ILE A 7 -5.67 5.93 -17.59
N VAL A 8 -6.74 5.91 -18.38
CA VAL A 8 -6.76 6.56 -19.70
C VAL A 8 -6.67 8.08 -19.51
N GLY A 9 -5.68 8.71 -20.14
CA GLY A 9 -5.41 10.14 -20.03
C GLY A 9 -4.54 10.55 -18.84
N ASP A 10 -4.12 9.61 -18.00
CA ASP A 10 -3.17 9.89 -16.91
C ASP A 10 -1.73 10.01 -17.43
N ALA A 11 -0.94 10.89 -16.80
CA ALA A 11 0.46 11.14 -17.17
C ALA A 11 1.37 9.91 -16.96
N HIS A 12 0.99 8.99 -16.07
CA HIS A 12 1.69 7.72 -15.83
C HIS A 12 1.15 6.58 -16.72
N GLY A 13 0.20 6.84 -17.62
CA GLY A 13 -0.31 5.83 -18.54
C GLY A 13 0.77 5.31 -19.50
N GLY A 14 0.92 3.99 -19.59
CA GLY A 14 1.86 3.34 -20.52
C GLY A 14 2.18 1.90 -20.16
N ASN A 15 2.98 1.24 -21.00
CA ASN A 15 3.41 -0.14 -20.78
C ASN A 15 4.68 -0.20 -19.89
N TRP A 16 4.48 -0.02 -18.58
CA TRP A 16 5.52 -0.11 -17.55
C TRP A 16 4.90 -0.49 -16.20
N HIS A 17 5.72 -0.63 -15.14
CA HIS A 17 5.29 -1.23 -13.88
C HIS A 17 4.63 -0.27 -12.88
N ARG A 18 4.50 1.03 -13.16
CA ARG A 18 3.86 2.01 -12.25
C ARG A 18 2.69 2.73 -12.93
N GLN A 19 1.74 1.94 -13.41
CA GLN A 19 0.62 2.42 -14.23
C GLN A 19 -0.42 3.18 -13.41
N VAL A 20 -0.57 2.81 -12.13
CA VAL A 20 -1.50 3.46 -11.20
C VAL A 20 -0.82 3.59 -9.84
N SER A 21 -0.75 4.80 -9.30
CA SER A 21 -0.27 5.10 -7.95
C SER A 21 -1.42 5.08 -6.93
N MET A 22 -1.16 4.56 -5.74
CA MET A 22 -2.15 4.48 -4.66
C MET A 22 -1.55 4.91 -3.32
N LEU A 23 -2.38 5.53 -2.47
CA LEU A 23 -2.04 5.86 -1.08
C LEU A 23 -3.16 5.41 -0.14
N SER A 24 -2.80 5.03 1.09
CA SER A 24 -3.77 4.81 2.15
C SER A 24 -4.29 6.14 2.67
N PHE A 25 -5.60 6.25 2.86
CA PHE A 25 -6.25 7.41 3.44
C PHE A 25 -5.66 7.73 4.82
N GLU A 26 -5.43 6.70 5.65
CA GLU A 26 -4.90 6.82 7.00
C GLU A 26 -3.51 7.49 7.01
N LYS A 27 -2.66 7.19 6.01
CA LYS A 27 -1.32 7.81 5.90
C LYS A 27 -1.39 9.27 5.48
N ILE A 28 -2.38 9.64 4.67
CA ILE A 28 -2.64 11.04 4.32
C ILE A 28 -3.12 11.81 5.55
N GLU A 29 -4.02 11.22 6.34
CA GLU A 29 -4.51 11.82 7.58
C GLU A 29 -3.38 11.98 8.62
N ASP A 30 -2.54 10.96 8.82
CA ASP A 30 -1.38 11.04 9.70
C ASP A 30 -0.41 12.16 9.26
N PHE A 31 -0.27 12.38 7.96
CA PHE A 31 0.55 13.47 7.42
C PHE A 31 -0.11 14.84 7.64
N ARG A 32 -1.43 14.95 7.46
CA ARG A 32 -2.20 16.18 7.75
C ARG A 32 -2.11 16.57 9.23
N GLN A 33 -2.17 15.59 10.13
CA GLN A 33 -2.05 15.82 11.58
C GLN A 33 -0.69 16.42 11.99
N GLN A 34 0.35 16.28 11.16
CA GLN A 34 1.64 16.92 11.37
C GLN A 34 1.67 18.40 10.96
N GLY A 35 0.52 18.95 10.55
CA GLY A 35 0.34 20.35 10.16
C GLY A 35 0.39 20.58 8.65
N ALA A 36 0.33 19.52 7.84
CA ALA A 36 0.32 19.64 6.39
C ALA A 36 -1.09 19.94 5.85
N GLU A 37 -1.25 21.02 5.09
CA GLU A 37 -2.47 21.27 4.31
C GLU A 37 -2.32 20.62 2.92
N VAL A 38 -2.74 19.36 2.81
CA VAL A 38 -2.65 18.58 1.56
C VAL A 38 -4.02 18.10 1.11
N GLU A 39 -4.34 18.32 -0.16
CA GLU A 39 -5.55 17.79 -0.81
C GLU A 39 -5.29 16.38 -1.38
N PHE A 40 -6.34 15.63 -1.70
CA PHE A 40 -6.16 14.37 -2.44
C PHE A 40 -5.61 14.64 -3.84
N GLY A 41 -4.67 13.80 -4.26
CA GLY A 41 -3.89 13.97 -5.49
C GLY A 41 -2.65 14.84 -5.31
N ALA A 42 -2.46 15.50 -4.16
CA ALA A 42 -1.33 16.40 -3.92
C ALA A 42 0.04 15.70 -3.96
N PHE A 43 0.06 14.38 -3.76
CA PHE A 43 1.28 13.58 -3.84
C PHE A 43 1.47 12.91 -5.22
N GLY A 44 0.52 13.12 -6.15
CA GLY A 44 0.48 12.47 -7.45
C GLY A 44 -0.05 11.04 -7.39
N GLU A 45 -0.77 10.67 -6.33
CA GLU A 45 -1.54 9.44 -6.25
C GLU A 45 -2.76 9.49 -7.18
N ASN A 46 -3.06 8.36 -7.81
CA ASN A 46 -4.27 8.23 -8.61
C ASN A 46 -5.47 7.80 -7.77
N LEU A 47 -5.24 6.90 -6.79
CA LEU A 47 -6.27 6.37 -5.92
C LEU A 47 -5.90 6.59 -4.45
N VAL A 48 -6.90 6.96 -3.67
CA VAL A 48 -6.86 6.91 -2.21
C VAL A 48 -7.75 5.76 -1.76
N VAL A 49 -7.22 4.90 -0.89
CA VAL A 49 -7.92 3.71 -0.38
C VAL A 49 -7.91 3.73 1.14
N GLU A 50 -9.01 3.34 1.77
CA GLU A 50 -9.13 3.21 3.22
C GLU A 50 -9.17 1.73 3.66
N GLY A 51 -8.86 1.48 4.94
CA GLY A 51 -8.94 0.16 5.56
C GLY A 51 -7.71 -0.74 5.36
N PHE A 52 -6.70 -0.26 4.63
CA PHE A 52 -5.48 -1.01 4.37
C PHE A 52 -4.24 -0.13 4.55
N ASP A 53 -3.23 -0.64 5.25
CA ASP A 53 -1.88 -0.08 5.15
C ASP A 53 -1.19 -0.66 3.91
N LEU A 54 -1.30 0.05 2.79
CA LEU A 54 -0.82 -0.43 1.49
C LEU A 54 0.69 -0.68 1.49
N SER A 55 1.47 0.07 2.28
CA SER A 55 2.92 -0.07 2.35
C SER A 55 3.36 -1.35 3.06
N GLN A 56 2.47 -1.99 3.81
CA GLN A 56 2.70 -3.28 4.48
C GLN A 56 2.22 -4.48 3.65
N ILE A 57 1.56 -4.24 2.51
CA ILE A 57 1.04 -5.32 1.66
C ILE A 57 2.17 -5.87 0.78
N PRO A 58 2.35 -7.21 0.73
CA PRO A 58 3.38 -7.81 -0.11
C PRO A 58 3.24 -7.43 -1.60
N VAL A 59 4.37 -7.09 -2.23
CA VAL A 59 4.47 -6.96 -3.69
C VAL A 59 3.98 -8.24 -4.38
N GLY A 60 3.22 -8.07 -5.44
CA GLY A 60 2.53 -9.14 -6.17
C GLY A 60 1.11 -9.42 -5.68
N THR A 61 0.65 -8.78 -4.61
CA THR A 61 -0.76 -8.84 -4.19
C THR A 61 -1.65 -8.22 -5.25
N CYS A 62 -2.79 -8.86 -5.54
CA CYS A 62 -3.77 -8.34 -6.48
C CYS A 62 -4.96 -7.75 -5.72
N PHE A 63 -5.49 -6.66 -6.26
CA PHE A 63 -6.69 -6.00 -5.78
C PHE A 63 -7.74 -5.98 -6.88
N GLN A 64 -8.99 -6.21 -6.52
CA GLN A 64 -10.12 -5.99 -7.40
C GLN A 64 -10.86 -4.73 -6.96
N ILE A 65 -11.15 -3.84 -7.91
CA ILE A 65 -11.94 -2.62 -7.71
C ILE A 65 -12.91 -2.52 -8.88
N GLY A 66 -14.22 -2.55 -8.60
CA GLY A 66 -15.23 -2.67 -9.65
C GLY A 66 -14.92 -3.86 -10.59
N ASN A 67 -14.71 -3.55 -11.87
CA ASN A 67 -14.33 -4.55 -12.89
C ASN A 67 -12.83 -4.62 -13.18
N ALA A 68 -12.02 -3.77 -12.54
CA ALA A 68 -10.58 -3.73 -12.77
C ALA A 68 -9.84 -4.63 -11.77
N VAL A 69 -8.73 -5.21 -12.23
CA VAL A 69 -7.79 -5.94 -11.37
C VAL A 69 -6.42 -5.28 -11.45
N LEU A 70 -5.90 -4.90 -10.29
CA LEU A 70 -4.60 -4.23 -10.12
C LEU A 70 -3.64 -5.16 -9.40
N LYS A 71 -2.36 -5.18 -9.79
CA LYS A 71 -1.31 -5.93 -9.09
C LYS A 71 -0.30 -4.97 -8.51
N LEU A 72 -0.05 -5.04 -7.21
CA LEU A 72 1.01 -4.29 -6.54
C LEU A 72 2.36 -4.69 -7.10
N THR A 73 3.11 -3.73 -7.62
CA THR A 73 4.43 -3.95 -8.24
C THR A 73 5.56 -3.34 -7.44
N GLN A 74 5.29 -2.25 -6.71
CA GLN A 74 6.33 -1.53 -5.98
C GLN A 74 5.75 -0.77 -4.78
N ILE A 75 6.54 -0.71 -3.71
CA ILE A 75 6.31 0.14 -2.54
C ILE A 75 7.39 1.22 -2.53
N GLY A 76 6.98 2.46 -2.28
CA GLY A 76 7.84 3.64 -2.26
C GLY A 76 8.41 3.99 -3.63
N LYS A 77 9.07 5.13 -3.73
CA LYS A 77 9.95 5.48 -4.86
C LYS A 77 11.02 6.47 -4.42
N GLU A 78 12.19 6.40 -5.04
CA GLU A 78 13.16 7.48 -4.91
C GLU A 78 12.58 8.76 -5.54
N CYS A 79 12.62 9.87 -4.77
CA CYS A 79 12.26 11.19 -5.26
C CYS A 79 13.52 11.90 -5.73
N HIS A 80 13.73 11.97 -7.05
CA HIS A 80 14.87 12.69 -7.64
C HIS A 80 14.62 14.20 -7.77
N SER A 81 13.36 14.62 -7.74
CA SER A 81 12.93 16.01 -7.76
C SER A 81 12.13 16.31 -6.49
N HIS A 82 12.50 17.40 -5.80
CA HIS A 82 11.81 17.86 -4.60
C HIS A 82 10.43 18.40 -5.05
N CYS A 83 9.41 17.56 -4.97
CA CYS A 83 8.03 17.93 -5.30
C CYS A 83 7.57 19.12 -4.45
N GLU A 84 6.51 19.80 -4.89
CA GLU A 84 5.97 20.99 -4.20
C GLU A 84 5.69 20.73 -2.72
N ILE A 85 5.14 19.56 -2.38
CA ILE A 85 4.92 19.16 -0.99
C ILE A 85 6.23 19.07 -0.19
N TYR A 86 7.27 18.48 -0.77
CA TYR A 86 8.58 18.40 -0.12
C TYR A 86 9.18 19.80 0.08
N GLN A 87 8.96 20.74 -0.84
CA GLN A 87 9.46 22.10 -0.70
C GLN A 87 8.77 22.87 0.43
N VAL A 88 7.48 22.61 0.64
CA VAL A 88 6.69 23.27 1.70
C VAL A 88 6.93 22.61 3.06
N MET A 89 6.88 21.27 3.12
CA MET A 89 6.88 20.52 4.37
C MET A 89 8.27 19.97 4.76
N GLY A 90 9.23 19.96 3.83
CA GLY A 90 10.51 19.26 4.01
C GLY A 90 10.39 17.74 3.96
N ASP A 91 9.19 17.20 3.67
CA ASP A 91 8.91 15.77 3.68
C ASP A 91 7.84 15.40 2.64
N CYS A 92 7.88 14.15 2.17
CA CYS A 92 6.89 13.58 1.27
C CYS A 92 6.65 12.13 1.67
N ILE A 93 5.39 11.70 1.70
CA ILE A 93 5.03 10.32 2.07
C ILE A 93 5.26 9.31 0.94
N MET A 94 5.24 9.74 -0.32
CA MET A 94 5.34 8.83 -1.48
C MET A 94 6.58 7.92 -1.50
N PRO A 95 7.79 8.38 -1.09
CA PRO A 95 8.95 7.51 -0.97
C PRO A 95 8.79 6.33 -0.03
N ARG A 96 7.90 6.41 0.96
CA ARG A 96 7.75 5.42 2.03
C ARG A 96 6.43 4.66 1.95
N GLU A 97 5.34 5.39 1.71
CA GLU A 97 3.97 4.89 1.85
C GLU A 97 3.26 4.71 0.50
N GLY A 98 3.70 5.40 -0.54
CA GLY A 98 3.09 5.30 -1.87
C GLY A 98 3.32 3.93 -2.48
N VAL A 99 2.28 3.31 -3.03
CA VAL A 99 2.41 2.06 -3.77
C VAL A 99 2.05 2.25 -5.24
N PHE A 100 2.60 1.37 -6.07
CA PHE A 100 2.35 1.37 -7.50
C PHE A 100 1.82 0.03 -7.96
N THR A 101 0.97 0.06 -8.97
CA THR A 101 0.34 -1.13 -9.52
C THR A 101 0.37 -1.15 -11.05
N GLU A 102 0.22 -2.36 -11.59
CA GLU A 102 -0.13 -2.61 -12.99
C GLU A 102 -1.60 -3.01 -13.11
N VAL A 103 -2.25 -2.63 -14.21
CA VAL A 103 -3.62 -3.05 -14.54
C VAL A 103 -3.56 -4.41 -15.25
N LEU A 104 -3.87 -5.48 -14.52
CA LEU A 104 -3.95 -6.85 -15.08
C LEU A 104 -5.24 -7.09 -15.87
N THR A 105 -6.32 -6.43 -15.47
CA THR A 105 -7.60 -6.50 -16.18
C THR A 105 -8.21 -5.11 -16.20
N GLY A 106 -8.49 -4.61 -17.41
CA GLY A 106 -9.10 -3.30 -17.60
C GLY A 106 -10.53 -3.27 -17.05
N GLY A 107 -11.01 -2.08 -16.70
CA GLY A 107 -12.34 -1.93 -16.13
C GLY A 107 -12.67 -0.49 -15.76
N SER A 108 -13.96 -0.23 -15.57
CA SER A 108 -14.43 1.03 -15.01
C SER A 108 -14.45 0.94 -13.49
N ILE A 109 -13.97 2.00 -12.85
CA ILE A 109 -14.06 2.22 -11.41
C ILE A 109 -14.64 3.61 -11.17
N LYS A 110 -15.19 3.83 -9.99
CA LYS A 110 -15.69 5.14 -9.54
C LYS A 110 -15.40 5.34 -8.04
N PRO A 111 -15.39 6.59 -7.56
CA PRO A 111 -15.32 6.86 -6.12
C PRO A 111 -16.41 6.09 -5.35
N GLY A 112 -16.01 5.50 -4.22
CA GLY A 112 -16.89 4.68 -3.38
C GLY A 112 -17.00 3.20 -3.80
N ASP A 113 -16.32 2.76 -4.87
CA ASP A 113 -16.20 1.33 -5.14
C ASP A 113 -15.36 0.64 -4.05
N GLU A 114 -15.83 -0.52 -3.60
CA GLU A 114 -15.08 -1.35 -2.67
C GLU A 114 -13.83 -1.93 -3.33
N ILE A 115 -12.75 -1.99 -2.54
CA ILE A 115 -11.51 -2.67 -2.90
C ILE A 115 -11.43 -4.01 -2.17
N HIS A 116 -11.20 -5.08 -2.92
CA HIS A 116 -11.00 -6.41 -2.36
C HIS A 116 -9.57 -6.87 -2.62
N MET A 117 -8.87 -7.27 -1.56
CA MET A 117 -7.61 -8.00 -1.70
C MET A 117 -7.92 -9.42 -2.17
N LEU A 118 -7.36 -9.81 -3.31
CA LEU A 118 -7.55 -11.15 -3.87
C LEU A 118 -6.61 -12.16 -3.18
N PRO A 119 -7.04 -13.44 -3.06
CA PRO A 119 -6.18 -14.49 -2.57
C PRO A 119 -4.89 -14.62 -3.39
N LEU A 120 -3.80 -14.97 -2.72
CA LEU A 120 -2.53 -15.27 -3.39
C LEU A 120 -2.71 -16.41 -4.40
N ALA A 121 -2.07 -16.29 -5.56
CA ALA A 121 -2.09 -17.34 -6.58
C ALA A 121 -1.57 -18.67 -6.01
N LYS A 122 -2.32 -19.74 -6.25
CA LYS A 122 -2.07 -21.08 -5.65
C LYS A 122 -0.73 -21.69 -6.08
N ASP A 123 -0.20 -21.26 -7.21
CA ASP A 123 0.99 -21.76 -7.88
C ASP A 123 2.21 -20.84 -7.71
N ARG A 124 2.11 -19.76 -6.91
CA ARG A 124 3.27 -18.90 -6.64
C ARG A 124 4.36 -19.70 -5.90
N PRO A 125 5.66 -19.51 -6.22
CA PRO A 125 6.73 -20.11 -5.45
C PRO A 125 6.58 -19.71 -3.98
N PHE A 126 6.47 -20.70 -3.10
CA PHE A 126 6.20 -20.47 -1.69
C PHE A 126 7.22 -19.50 -1.09
N THR A 127 6.72 -18.44 -0.46
CA THR A 127 7.54 -17.64 0.45
C THR A 127 7.54 -18.37 1.78
N ALA A 128 8.66 -19.01 2.14
CA ALA A 128 8.80 -19.66 3.43
C ALA A 128 9.21 -18.61 4.48
N ALA A 129 8.50 -18.59 5.61
CA ALA A 129 8.97 -17.94 6.82
C ALA A 129 9.37 -19.02 7.83
N VAL A 130 10.50 -18.84 8.51
CA VAL A 130 10.90 -19.68 9.64
C VAL A 130 10.33 -19.06 10.90
N ILE A 131 9.32 -19.70 11.49
CA ILE A 131 8.80 -19.32 12.80
C ILE A 131 9.49 -20.23 13.82
N THR A 132 10.37 -19.66 14.65
CA THR A 132 10.97 -20.39 15.76
C THR A 132 10.01 -20.34 16.94
N LEU A 133 9.39 -21.48 17.25
CA LEU A 133 8.58 -21.66 18.46
C LEU A 133 9.47 -22.23 19.56
N SER A 134 9.37 -21.68 20.76
CA SER A 134 10.08 -22.24 21.92
C SER A 134 9.35 -23.47 22.43
N ASP A 135 10.07 -24.59 22.53
CA ASP A 135 9.54 -25.84 23.09
C ASP A 135 8.97 -25.64 24.50
N LYS A 136 9.60 -24.78 25.32
CA LYS A 136 9.12 -24.42 26.67
C LYS A 136 7.78 -23.67 26.66
N GLY A 137 7.54 -22.87 25.63
CA GLY A 137 6.26 -22.18 25.44
C GLY A 137 5.16 -23.13 24.97
N ALA A 138 5.51 -24.15 24.17
CA ALA A 138 4.59 -25.17 23.69
C ALA A 138 4.23 -26.20 24.77
N SER A 139 5.17 -26.55 25.67
CA SER A 139 4.93 -27.47 26.79
C SER A 139 4.23 -26.83 27.99
N GLY A 140 3.94 -25.51 27.94
CA GLY A 140 3.32 -24.79 29.04
C GLY A 140 4.23 -24.57 30.25
N GLU A 141 5.54 -24.77 30.10
CA GLU A 141 6.55 -24.57 31.16
C GLU A 141 6.94 -23.11 31.38
N ARG A 142 6.16 -22.18 30.82
CA ARG A 142 6.38 -20.74 31.03
C ARG A 142 5.74 -20.35 32.35
N GLU A 143 6.58 -20.10 33.35
CA GLU A 143 6.14 -19.37 34.54
C GLU A 143 5.77 -17.95 34.11
N GLU A 144 4.55 -17.51 34.46
CA GLU A 144 4.18 -16.11 34.35
C GLU A 144 5.10 -15.32 35.30
N PRO A 145 5.87 -14.34 34.81
CA PRO A 145 6.57 -13.45 35.72
C PRO A 145 5.52 -12.68 36.51
N ASP A 146 5.56 -12.78 37.84
CA ASP A 146 4.79 -11.93 38.73
C ASP A 146 5.05 -10.47 38.37
N LEU A 147 4.06 -9.84 37.75
CA LEU A 147 4.02 -8.37 37.65
C LEU A 147 3.97 -7.85 39.09
N PRO A 148 4.92 -6.99 39.51
CA PRO A 148 4.90 -6.46 40.87
C PRO A 148 3.58 -5.71 41.09
N SER A 149 2.77 -6.23 42.01
CA SER A 149 1.57 -5.59 42.48
C SER A 149 1.94 -4.35 43.29
N GLY A 150 1.90 -3.20 42.62
CA GLY A 150 1.73 -1.88 43.25
C GLY A 150 3.00 -1.08 43.54
N MET A 151 3.00 0.16 43.05
CA MET A 151 2.99 1.35 43.91
C MET A 151 1.95 2.33 43.40
#